data_AF-A0A838MZP3-F1
#
_entry.id   AF-A0A838MZP3-F1
#
_cell.length_a   1.000
_cell.length_b   1.000
_cell.length_c   1.000
_cell.angle_alpha   90.00
_cell.angle_beta   90.00
_cell.angle_gamma   90.00
#
_symmetry.space_group_name_H-M   'P 1'
#
loop_
_entity.id
_entity.type
_entity.pdbx_description
1 polymer ?
#
loop_
_entity_poly.entity_id
_entity_poly.type
_entity_poly.pdbx_seq_one_letter_code
_entity_poly.pdbx_strand_id
1 'polypeptide(L)'
;MLYRSILRPLLFRLDPETAHELALHTLSATLGTEAARRSATKRFLRSPFGDLRRFGLSFRNPIGLAAGFDKNGVVTHELAALGFGFIEVG
;
A
#
# COMPACT_ATOMS: atom_id res chain seq x y z
N MET A 1 -16.76 4.33 -5.63
CA MET A 1 -17.72 3.90 -6.67
C MET A 1 -17.05 2.90 -7.62
N LEU A 2 -16.06 3.29 -8.44
CA LEU A 2 -15.36 2.41 -9.39
C LEU A 2 -14.85 1.08 -8.81
N TYR A 3 -14.11 1.13 -7.68
CA TYR A 3 -13.56 -0.08 -7.06
C TYR A 3 -14.63 -1.11 -6.70
N ARG A 4 -15.75 -0.66 -6.12
CA ARG A 4 -16.80 -1.58 -5.64
C ARG A 4 -17.64 -2.15 -6.78
N SER A 5 -17.90 -1.35 -7.82
CA SER A 5 -18.81 -1.74 -8.91
C SER A 5 -18.13 -2.47 -10.07
N ILE A 6 -16.81 -2.27 -10.28
CA ILE A 6 -16.10 -2.83 -11.43
C ILE A 6 -14.90 -3.66 -10.99
N LEU A 7 -13.93 -3.07 -10.27
CA LEU A 7 -12.69 -3.76 -9.96
C LEU A 7 -12.89 -4.96 -9.02
N ARG A 8 -13.64 -4.78 -7.93
CA ARG A 8 -13.88 -5.84 -6.95
C ARG A 8 -14.60 -7.05 -7.55
N PRO A 9 -15.72 -6.92 -8.30
CA PRO A 9 -16.33 -8.07 -8.96
C PRO A 9 -15.42 -8.79 -9.95
N LEU A 10 -14.56 -8.06 -10.68
CA LEU A 10 -13.61 -8.67 -11.62
C LEU A 10 -12.50 -9.43 -10.89
N LEU A 11 -11.88 -8.82 -9.88
CA LEU A 11 -10.82 -9.44 -9.08
C LEU A 11 -11.33 -10.69 -8.34
N PHE A 12 -12.57 -10.67 -7.86
CA PHE A 12 -13.16 -11.80 -7.12
C PHE A 12 -13.54 -12.99 -8.02
N ARG A 13 -13.38 -12.86 -9.35
CA ARG A 13 -13.53 -13.97 -10.32
C ARG A 13 -12.20 -14.64 -10.64
N LEU A 14 -11.08 -14.08 -10.21
CA LEU A 14 -9.75 -14.66 -10.37
C LEU A 14 -9.43 -15.57 -9.18
N ASP A 15 -8.46 -16.45 -9.36
CA ASP A 15 -7.82 -17.13 -8.24
C ASP A 15 -7.22 -16.07 -7.28
N PRO A 16 -7.34 -16.25 -5.94
CA PRO A 16 -6.85 -15.27 -4.98
C PRO A 16 -5.37 -14.91 -5.13
N GLU A 17 -4.51 -15.88 -5.45
CA GLU A 17 -3.08 -15.62 -5.62
C GLU A 17 -2.84 -14.85 -6.92
N THR A 18 -3.54 -15.19 -8.00
CA THR A 18 -3.47 -14.42 -9.25
C THR A 18 -3.92 -12.97 -9.06
N ALA A 19 -5.01 -12.75 -8.31
CA ALA A 19 -5.47 -11.40 -7.99
C ALA A 19 -4.45 -10.62 -7.14
N HIS A 20 -3.79 -11.32 -6.22
CA HIS A 20 -2.73 -10.76 -5.38
C HIS A 20 -1.50 -10.36 -6.21
N GLU A 21 -0.96 -11.27 -7.03
CA GLU A 21 0.15 -10.99 -7.93
C GLU A 21 -0.16 -9.83 -8.87
N LEU A 22 -1.36 -9.81 -9.45
CA LEU A 22 -1.82 -8.70 -10.30
C LEU A 22 -1.81 -7.37 -9.53
N ALA A 23 -2.22 -7.36 -8.27
CA ALA A 23 -2.17 -6.16 -7.43
C ALA A 23 -0.73 -5.70 -7.19
N LEU A 24 0.21 -6.61 -6.88
CA LEU A 24 1.63 -6.29 -6.70
C LEU A 24 2.26 -5.75 -7.99
N HIS A 25 2.02 -6.41 -9.12
CA HIS A 25 2.50 -5.96 -10.44
C HIS A 25 1.95 -4.59 -10.82
N THR A 26 0.66 -4.37 -10.60
CA THR A 26 0.03 -3.07 -10.86
C THR A 26 0.65 -1.98 -9.98
N LEU A 27 0.89 -2.30 -8.71
CA LEU A 27 1.50 -1.36 -7.78
C LEU A 27 2.93 -1.00 -8.20
N SER A 28 3.76 -2.00 -8.53
CA SER A 28 5.11 -1.80 -9.06
C SER A 28 5.11 -1.01 -10.38
N ALA A 29 4.20 -1.31 -11.30
CA ALA A 29 4.12 -0.61 -12.59
C ALA A 29 3.67 0.87 -12.43
N THR A 30 2.76 1.15 -11.50
CA THR A 30 2.19 2.48 -11.31
C THR A 30 3.02 3.37 -10.40
N LEU A 31 3.69 2.79 -9.40
CA LEU A 31 4.46 3.51 -8.38
C LEU A 31 5.95 3.12 -8.37
N GLY A 32 6.46 2.38 -9.35
CA GLY A 32 7.87 1.97 -9.39
C GLY A 32 8.86 3.12 -9.55
N THR A 33 8.41 4.26 -10.09
CA THR A 33 9.26 5.46 -10.22
C THR A 33 9.16 6.36 -8.98
N GLU A 34 10.28 6.98 -8.64
CA GLU A 34 10.35 7.93 -7.52
C GLU A 34 9.39 9.12 -7.69
N ALA A 35 9.23 9.62 -8.92
CA ALA A 35 8.30 10.70 -9.22
C ALA A 35 6.84 10.30 -8.94
N ALA A 36 6.44 9.09 -9.32
CA ALA A 36 5.11 8.56 -9.05
C ALA A 36 4.87 8.38 -7.54
N ARG A 37 5.83 7.81 -6.81
CA ARG A 37 5.74 7.68 -5.34
C ARG A 37 5.63 9.02 -4.64
N ARG A 38 6.40 10.03 -5.06
CA ARG A 38 6.31 11.39 -4.49
C ARG A 38 4.95 12.02 -4.71
N SER A 39 4.38 11.85 -5.90
CA SER A 39 3.02 12.31 -6.21
C SER A 39 1.98 11.62 -5.34
N ALA A 40 2.02 10.28 -5.25
CA ALA A 40 1.13 9.49 -4.42
C ALA A 40 1.25 9.86 -2.93
N THR A 41 2.47 9.97 -2.42
CA THR A 41 2.74 10.37 -1.03
C THR A 41 2.10 11.72 -0.71
N LYS A 42 2.28 12.74 -1.55
CA LYS A 42 1.66 14.05 -1.35
C LYS A 42 0.13 13.97 -1.28
N ARG A 43 -0.47 13.03 -2.01
CA ARG A 43 -1.92 12.84 -2.08
C ARG A 43 -2.49 12.06 -0.90
N PHE A 44 -1.78 11.01 -0.45
CA PHE A 44 -2.31 10.03 0.50
C PHE A 44 -1.78 10.17 1.92
N LEU A 45 -0.62 10.78 2.11
CA LEU A 45 0.02 10.92 3.41
C LEU A 45 -0.60 12.03 4.30
N ARG A 46 -1.78 12.54 3.92
CA ARG A 46 -2.56 13.46 4.74
C ARG A 46 -3.28 12.68 5.82
N SER A 47 -2.68 12.65 7.01
CA SER A 47 -3.28 12.04 8.18
C SER A 47 -3.96 13.10 9.06
N PRO A 48 -5.22 12.90 9.49
CA PRO A 48 -5.81 13.70 10.55
C PRO A 48 -5.19 13.38 11.91
N PHE A 49 -4.53 12.23 12.02
CA PHE A 49 -3.75 11.83 13.20
C PHE A 49 -2.37 12.47 13.11
N GLY A 50 -1.94 13.11 14.21
CA GLY A 50 -0.57 13.61 14.33
C GLY A 50 0.46 12.48 14.49
N ASP A 51 1.73 12.85 14.58
CA ASP A 51 2.82 11.91 14.76
C ASP A 51 2.66 11.11 16.07
N LEU A 52 2.81 9.79 15.97
CA LEU A 52 2.70 8.84 17.07
C LEU A 52 4.09 8.29 17.39
N ARG A 53 4.46 8.24 18.68
CA ARG A 53 5.69 7.59 19.13
C ARG A 53 5.37 6.29 19.87
N ARG A 54 5.94 5.17 19.42
CA ARG A 54 5.80 3.85 20.06
C ARG A 54 7.11 3.07 19.88
N PHE A 55 7.54 2.34 20.91
CA PHE A 55 8.74 1.48 20.84
C PHE A 55 10.01 2.20 20.33
N GLY A 56 10.16 3.49 20.65
CA GLY A 56 11.28 4.32 20.17
C GLY A 56 11.18 4.79 18.72
N LEU A 57 10.12 4.41 17.99
CA LEU A 57 9.86 4.76 16.59
C LEU A 57 8.79 5.86 16.49
N SER A 58 8.82 6.60 15.38
CA SER A 58 7.82 7.60 15.02
C SER A 58 7.00 7.13 13.82
N PHE A 59 5.68 7.19 13.94
CA PHE A 59 4.71 6.81 12.92
C PHE A 59 3.84 8.01 12.57
N ARG A 60 3.61 8.24 11.27
CA ARG A 60 2.82 9.39 10.81
C ARG A 60 1.32 9.23 11.05
N ASN A 61 0.88 7.98 11.23
CA ASN A 61 -0.50 7.60 11.55
C ASN A 61 -0.51 6.16 12.13
N PRO A 62 -1.60 5.72 12.78
CA PRO A 62 -1.64 4.42 13.44
C PRO A 62 -1.98 3.25 12.48
N ILE A 63 -2.22 3.51 11.20
CA ILE A 63 -2.67 2.49 10.25
C ILE A 63 -1.46 1.87 9.56
N GLY A 64 -1.23 0.59 9.82
CA GLY A 64 -0.19 -0.18 9.15
C GLY A 64 -0.75 -1.22 8.19
N LEU A 65 0.12 -1.71 7.31
CA LEU A 65 -0.11 -2.91 6.53
C LEU A 65 0.60 -4.09 7.20
N ALA A 66 -0.16 -5.16 7.47
CA ALA A 66 0.34 -6.34 8.15
C ALA A 66 1.23 -7.21 7.23
N ALA A 67 1.99 -8.08 7.88
CA ALA A 67 2.75 -9.16 7.24
C ALA A 67 1.86 -10.05 6.35
N GLY A 68 2.50 -10.76 5.44
CA GLY A 68 1.89 -11.66 4.47
C GLY A 68 1.41 -10.99 3.18
N PHE A 69 1.32 -9.65 3.15
CA PHE A 69 0.98 -8.91 1.93
C PHE A 69 2.17 -8.79 0.98
N ASP A 70 3.32 -8.29 1.46
CA ASP A 70 4.56 -8.22 0.66
C ASP A 70 5.57 -9.19 1.26
N LYS A 71 5.41 -10.48 0.97
CA LYS A 71 6.22 -11.57 1.56
C LYS A 71 7.72 -11.41 1.28
N ASN A 72 8.06 -10.80 0.14
CA ASN A 72 9.43 -10.73 -0.36
C ASN A 72 10.01 -9.29 -0.37
N GLY A 73 9.26 -8.30 0.14
CA GLY A 73 9.68 -6.90 0.17
C GLY A 73 9.81 -6.24 -1.21
N VAL A 74 9.07 -6.73 -2.21
CA VAL A 74 9.22 -6.31 -3.61
C VAL A 74 8.54 -4.99 -3.94
N VAL A 75 7.55 -4.57 -3.15
CA VAL A 75 6.77 -3.35 -3.38
C VAL A 75 6.62 -2.47 -2.14
N THR A 76 7.54 -2.62 -1.19
CA THR A 76 7.48 -1.94 0.11
C THR A 76 7.48 -0.41 -0.03
N HIS A 77 8.25 0.15 -0.97
CA HIS A 77 8.30 1.60 -1.19
C HIS A 77 7.02 2.14 -1.82
N GLU A 78 6.43 1.37 -2.72
CA GLU A 78 5.18 1.68 -3.39
C GLU A 78 4.01 1.64 -2.39
N LEU A 79 3.98 0.63 -1.52
CA LEU A 79 3.03 0.54 -0.42
C LEU A 79 3.18 1.74 0.54
N ALA A 80 4.40 2.14 0.87
CA ALA A 80 4.63 3.29 1.76
C ALA A 80 4.08 4.60 1.15
N ALA A 81 4.13 4.73 -0.18
CA ALA A 81 3.59 5.88 -0.89
C ALA A 81 2.05 5.96 -0.85
N LEU A 82 1.35 4.88 -0.50
CA LEU A 82 -0.10 4.86 -0.30
C LEU A 82 -0.56 5.44 1.05
N GLY A 83 0.37 5.84 1.92
CA GLY A 83 0.06 6.58 3.15
C GLY A 83 -0.05 5.73 4.41
N PHE A 84 0.34 4.46 4.38
CA PHE A 84 0.47 3.65 5.60
C PHE A 84 1.50 4.26 6.56
N GLY A 85 1.21 4.23 7.85
CA GLY A 85 2.12 4.68 8.91
C GLY A 85 3.29 3.72 9.13
N PHE A 86 3.09 2.43 8.86
CA PHE A 86 4.12 1.39 8.85
C PHE A 86 3.72 0.22 7.95
N ILE A 87 4.70 -0.59 7.55
CA ILE A 87 4.51 -1.81 6.76
C ILE A 87 5.35 -2.90 7.42
N GLU A 88 4.75 -4.05 7.63
CA GLU A 88 5.43 -5.26 8.07
C GLU A 88 5.63 -6.18 6.85
N VAL A 89 6.89 -6.56 6.61
CA VAL A 89 7.32 -7.39 5.48
C VAL A 89 7.62 -8.80 6.00
N GLY A 90 7.32 -9.81 5.18
CA GLY A 90 7.44 -11.24 5.53
C GLY A 90 6.10 -11.94 5.59
#